data_AF-A0A6L9QLH1-F1
#
_entry.id   AF-A0A6L9QLH1-F1
#
_cell.length_a   1.000
_cell.length_b   1.000
_cell.length_c   1.000
_cell.angle_alpha   90.00
_cell.angle_beta   90.00
_cell.angle_gamma   90.00
#
_symmetry.space_group_name_H-M   'P 1'
#
loop_
_entity.id
_entity.type
_entity.pdbx_description
1 polymer ?
#
loop_
_entity_poly.entity_id
_entity_poly.type
_entity_poly.pdbx_seq_one_letter_code
_entity_poly.pdbx_strand_id
1 'polypeptide(L)'
;MRRGDESARIGPSAPGQRSDLVKSSAPVRHLTPEVRVRVDDLIGRGQYIPAIKLVREATGLGLKDAKEYVDGLKGEVLARQVPPEVEAKVRALLAEGKVKPAVAMVRVETALVRQAAKDYVDAVQKGFVAPPPVDGGGTLADRARAFRRAGDYESAVAVVCAETGMGRDEAMRFVEALR
;
A
#
# COMPACT_ATOMS: atom_id res chain seq x y z
N MET A 1 36.84 -40.28 -46.58
CA MET A 1 37.47 -40.25 -45.24
C MET A 1 37.14 -38.89 -44.59
N ARG A 2 36.47 -38.91 -43.42
CA ARG A 2 36.43 -37.90 -42.30
C ARG A 2 35.96 -36.46 -42.62
N ARG A 3 34.77 -35.99 -42.19
CA ARG A 3 34.25 -35.57 -40.84
C ARG A 3 34.71 -34.19 -40.35
N GLY A 4 33.73 -33.36 -39.95
CA GLY A 4 33.79 -32.07 -39.23
C GLY A 4 32.73 -31.12 -39.81
N ASP A 5 31.48 -31.07 -39.37
CA ASP A 5 30.92 -30.66 -38.06
C ASP A 5 31.17 -29.17 -37.73
N GLU A 6 30.13 -28.33 -37.90
CA GLU A 6 29.70 -27.25 -36.97
C GLU A 6 28.45 -26.58 -37.59
N SER A 7 27.22 -26.76 -37.07
CA SER A 7 26.61 -25.99 -35.95
C SER A 7 26.70 -24.47 -36.19
N ALA A 8 25.66 -23.63 -36.18
CA ALA A 8 24.33 -23.64 -35.58
C ALA A 8 23.46 -22.61 -36.35
N ARG A 9 22.21 -22.90 -36.72
CA ARG A 9 20.98 -22.69 -35.93
C ARG A 9 20.94 -21.38 -35.11
N ILE A 10 20.05 -20.49 -35.55
CA ILE A 10 19.17 -19.63 -34.74
C ILE A 10 19.87 -18.49 -33.99
N GLY A 11 19.94 -17.32 -34.62
CA GLY A 11 20.07 -16.05 -33.89
C GLY A 11 18.68 -15.62 -33.38
N PRO A 12 18.43 -15.54 -32.06
CA PRO A 12 17.19 -14.96 -31.57
C PRO A 12 17.27 -13.43 -31.67
N SER A 13 16.38 -12.86 -32.49
CA SER A 13 16.07 -11.43 -32.41
C SER A 13 15.49 -11.10 -31.04
N ALA A 14 16.01 -10.02 -30.46
CA ALA A 14 15.75 -9.55 -29.11
C ALA A 14 14.25 -9.38 -28.78
N PRO A 15 13.78 -9.91 -27.65
CA PRO A 15 12.61 -9.35 -27.00
C PRO A 15 13.02 -8.10 -26.23
N GLY A 16 12.33 -6.99 -26.51
CA GLY A 16 12.49 -5.72 -25.81
C GLY A 16 12.42 -5.91 -24.29
N GLN A 17 13.43 -5.36 -23.61
CA GLN A 17 13.54 -5.36 -22.16
C GLN A 17 12.32 -4.67 -21.55
N ARG A 18 11.36 -5.48 -21.09
CA ARG A 18 10.33 -5.12 -20.11
C ARG A 18 10.78 -5.57 -18.72
N SER A 19 12.01 -5.24 -18.35
CA SER A 19 12.58 -5.62 -17.07
C SER A 19 13.36 -4.45 -16.52
N ASP A 20 12.74 -3.69 -15.61
CA ASP A 20 13.43 -3.03 -14.49
C ASP A 20 12.43 -2.45 -13.46
N LEU A 21 11.26 -3.10 -13.27
CA LEU A 21 10.32 -2.75 -12.20
C LEU A 21 10.83 -3.18 -10.79
N VAL A 22 12.13 -3.44 -10.64
CA VAL A 22 12.73 -4.00 -9.42
C VAL A 22 14.18 -3.53 -9.19
N LYS A 23 14.46 -2.23 -9.30
CA LYS A 23 15.79 -1.70 -8.90
C LYS A 23 15.84 -0.54 -7.91
N SER A 24 14.76 0.18 -7.64
CA SER A 24 14.87 1.38 -6.76
C SER A 24 14.49 1.19 -5.28
N SER A 25 14.44 -0.04 -4.74
CA SER A 25 14.19 -0.25 -3.29
C SER A 25 15.48 -0.21 -2.43
N ALA A 26 16.66 -0.34 -3.03
CA ALA A 26 17.91 -0.50 -2.27
C ALA A 26 18.44 0.78 -1.57
N PRO A 27 18.51 1.97 -2.20
CA PRO A 27 19.14 3.13 -1.55
C PRO A 27 18.26 3.77 -0.46
N VAL A 28 16.94 3.56 -0.48
CA VAL A 28 16.05 4.21 0.48
C VAL A 28 15.93 3.49 1.83
N ARG A 29 16.42 2.25 1.92
CA ARG A 29 16.51 1.50 3.17
C ARG A 29 17.52 2.09 4.17
N HIS A 30 18.35 3.05 3.72
CA HIS A 30 19.40 3.68 4.53
C HIS A 30 19.06 5.09 5.02
N LEU A 31 17.80 5.53 4.92
CA LEU A 31 17.37 6.75 5.61
C LEU A 31 17.52 6.55 7.12
N THR A 32 18.22 7.47 7.79
CA THR A 32 18.28 7.47 9.25
C THR A 32 16.87 7.63 9.82
N PRO A 33 16.58 7.05 11.01
CA PRO A 33 15.26 7.18 11.64
C PRO A 33 14.83 8.64 11.80
N GLU A 34 15.79 9.52 12.09
CA GLU A 34 15.57 10.97 12.25
C GLU A 34 15.08 11.63 10.96
N VAL A 35 15.72 11.32 9.83
CA VAL A 35 15.31 11.86 8.52
C VAL A 35 13.94 11.29 8.15
N ARG A 36 13.68 10.00 8.43
CA ARG A 36 12.37 9.39 8.17
C ARG A 36 11.25 10.08 8.95
N VAL A 37 11.42 10.33 10.25
CA VAL A 37 10.43 11.07 11.06
C VAL A 37 10.15 12.45 10.48
N ARG A 38 11.19 13.15 10.02
CA ARG A 38 11.04 14.49 9.45
C ARG A 38 10.36 14.47 8.08
N VAL A 39 10.63 13.45 7.25
CA VAL A 39 9.92 13.23 5.99
C VAL A 39 8.44 12.95 6.26
N ASP A 40 8.12 12.11 7.25
CA ASP A 40 6.75 11.78 7.63
C ASP A 40 5.98 13.03 8.13
N ASP A 41 6.59 13.89 8.96
CA ASP A 41 5.99 15.16 9.41
C ASP A 41 5.72 16.11 8.23
N LEU A 42 6.67 16.24 7.30
CA LEU A 42 6.50 17.06 6.10
C LEU A 42 5.37 16.54 5.21
N ILE A 43 5.24 15.22 5.05
CA ILE A 43 4.14 14.59 4.29
C ILE A 43 2.79 14.88 4.97
N GLY A 44 2.70 14.72 6.30
CA GLY A 44 1.48 15.02 7.07
C GLY A 44 1.02 16.47 6.93
N ARG A 45 1.97 17.40 6.87
CA ARG A 45 1.71 18.83 6.63
C ARG A 45 1.40 19.17 5.17
N GLY A 46 1.46 18.20 4.25
CA GLY A 46 1.30 18.42 2.81
C GLY A 46 2.49 19.14 2.15
N GLN A 47 3.66 19.18 2.81
CA GLN A 47 4.88 19.81 2.33
C GLN A 47 5.75 18.84 1.51
N TYR A 48 5.24 18.43 0.35
CA TYR A 48 5.89 17.40 -0.48
C TYR A 48 7.22 17.85 -1.11
N ILE A 49 7.32 19.12 -1.52
CA ILE A 49 8.56 19.63 -2.14
C ILE A 49 9.73 19.59 -1.12
N PRO A 50 9.57 20.10 0.12
CA PRO A 50 10.57 19.90 1.17
C PRO A 50 10.87 18.43 1.47
N ALA A 51 9.85 17.56 1.51
CA ALA A 51 10.04 16.13 1.77
C ALA A 51 10.91 15.46 0.69
N ILE A 52 10.62 15.72 -0.59
CA ILE A 52 11.41 15.20 -1.71
C ILE A 52 12.83 15.75 -1.66
N LYS A 53 13.01 17.04 -1.36
CA LYS A 53 14.34 17.64 -1.23
C LYS A 53 15.15 16.95 -0.12
N LEU A 54 14.55 16.75 1.04
CA LEU A 54 15.19 16.09 2.18
C LEU A 54 15.60 14.63 1.84
N VAL A 55 14.72 13.88 1.17
CA VAL A 55 15.03 12.52 0.71
C VAL A 55 16.20 12.54 -0.28
N ARG A 56 16.24 13.47 -1.22
CA ARG A 56 17.36 13.60 -2.18
C ARG A 56 18.67 13.92 -1.48
N GLU A 57 18.67 14.85 -0.53
CA GLU A 57 19.87 15.24 0.22
C GLU A 57 20.40 14.08 1.08
N ALA A 58 19.50 13.29 1.67
CA ALA A 58 19.89 12.17 2.52
C ALA A 58 20.30 10.90 1.77
N THR A 59 19.75 10.66 0.57
CA THR A 59 19.96 9.41 -0.19
C THR A 59 20.79 9.56 -1.45
N GLY A 60 21.01 10.80 -1.92
CA GLY A 60 21.65 11.09 -3.21
C GLY A 60 20.80 10.76 -4.43
N LEU A 61 19.51 10.45 -4.25
CA LEU A 61 18.63 10.03 -5.34
C LEU A 61 18.33 11.14 -6.36
N GLY A 62 18.06 10.69 -7.58
CA GLY A 62 17.50 11.53 -8.64
C GLY A 62 16.12 12.06 -8.25
N LEU A 63 15.69 13.16 -8.89
CA LEU A 63 14.40 13.80 -8.61
C LEU A 63 13.22 12.84 -8.80
N LYS A 64 13.30 11.97 -9.80
CA LYS A 64 12.27 10.97 -10.10
C LYS A 64 12.14 9.94 -8.98
N ASP A 65 13.23 9.27 -8.60
CA ASP A 65 13.23 8.23 -7.56
C ASP A 65 12.82 8.79 -6.20
N ALA A 66 13.32 9.98 -5.84
CA ALA A 66 12.94 10.62 -4.57
C ALA A 66 11.46 11.00 -4.53
N LYS A 67 10.89 11.42 -5.67
CA LYS A 67 9.45 11.66 -5.78
C LYS A 67 8.66 10.37 -5.64
N GLU A 68 9.02 9.32 -6.38
CA GLU A 68 8.33 8.02 -6.31
C GLU A 68 8.37 7.45 -4.88
N TYR A 69 9.49 7.61 -4.18
CA TYR A 69 9.58 7.21 -2.78
C TYR A 69 8.62 7.99 -1.88
N VAL A 70 8.63 9.33 -1.95
CA VAL A 70 7.73 10.17 -1.14
C VAL A 70 6.27 9.89 -1.49
N ASP A 71 5.94 9.71 -2.78
CA ASP A 71 4.60 9.36 -3.23
C ASP A 71 4.14 8.00 -2.68
N GLY A 72 5.04 7.01 -2.59
CA GLY A 72 4.76 5.72 -1.95
C GLY A 72 4.53 5.84 -0.44
N LEU A 73 5.24 6.76 0.24
CA LEU A 73 5.06 7.01 1.67
C LEU A 73 3.76 7.74 2.01
N LYS A 74 3.21 8.55 1.10
CA LYS A 74 1.98 9.34 1.37
C LYS A 74 0.85 8.48 1.90
N GLY A 75 0.54 7.37 1.24
CA GLY A 75 -0.56 6.49 1.65
C GLY A 75 -0.35 5.96 3.07
N GLU A 76 0.85 5.47 3.37
CA GLU A 76 1.20 4.91 4.68
C GLU A 76 1.20 5.98 5.79
N VAL A 77 1.86 7.12 5.56
CA VAL A 77 1.98 8.18 6.56
C VAL A 77 0.63 8.83 6.85
N LEU A 78 -0.18 9.08 5.81
CA LEU A 78 -1.51 9.64 6.00
C LEU A 78 -2.44 8.64 6.70
N ALA A 79 -2.37 7.35 6.36
CA ALA A 79 -3.14 6.31 7.06
C ALA A 79 -2.85 6.26 8.56
N ARG A 80 -1.59 6.45 8.99
CA ARG A 80 -1.24 6.53 10.42
C ARG A 80 -1.85 7.75 11.13
N GLN A 81 -2.17 8.82 10.41
CA GLN A 81 -2.76 10.03 10.97
C GLN A 81 -4.29 10.02 10.96
N VAL A 82 -4.90 9.10 10.22
CA VAL A 82 -6.36 8.95 10.15
C VAL A 82 -6.80 7.85 11.11
N PRO A 83 -7.68 8.15 12.09
CA PRO A 83 -8.26 7.12 12.96
C PRO A 83 -9.01 6.05 12.14
N PRO A 84 -8.99 4.77 12.57
CA PRO A 84 -9.63 3.68 11.81
C PRO A 84 -11.14 3.89 11.62
N GLU A 85 -11.81 4.58 12.53
CA GLU A 85 -13.22 4.94 12.42
C GLU A 85 -13.48 5.94 11.29
N VAL A 86 -12.55 6.88 11.10
CA VAL A 86 -12.62 7.88 10.02
C VAL A 86 -12.33 7.19 8.69
N GLU A 87 -11.36 6.27 8.65
CA GLU A 87 -11.08 5.45 7.47
C GLU A 87 -12.31 4.64 7.03
N ALA A 88 -12.98 3.97 7.97
CA ALA A 88 -14.19 3.19 7.67
C ALA A 88 -15.30 4.07 7.06
N LYS A 89 -15.52 5.26 7.63
CA LYS A 89 -16.48 6.24 7.08
C LYS A 89 -16.06 6.75 5.70
N VAL A 90 -14.76 7.00 5.47
CA VAL A 90 -14.22 7.42 4.17
C VAL A 90 -14.48 6.35 3.12
N ARG A 91 -14.23 5.08 3.43
CA ARG A 91 -14.52 3.95 2.54
C ARG A 91 -16.01 3.83 2.23
N ALA A 92 -16.88 3.98 3.22
CA ALA A 92 -18.34 4.00 3.01
C ALA A 92 -18.76 5.10 2.04
N LEU A 93 -18.25 6.33 2.24
CA LEU A 93 -18.52 7.44 1.33
C LEU A 93 -17.95 7.21 -0.08
N LEU A 94 -16.78 6.57 -0.20
CA LEU A 94 -16.21 6.21 -1.51
C LEU A 94 -17.03 5.14 -2.23
N ALA A 95 -17.58 4.15 -1.51
CA ALA A 95 -18.48 3.14 -2.08
C ALA A 95 -19.78 3.78 -2.61
N GLU A 96 -20.24 4.86 -1.98
CA GLU A 96 -21.36 5.68 -2.45
C GLU A 96 -20.98 6.67 -3.57
N GLY A 97 -19.72 6.73 -3.99
CA GLY A 97 -19.21 7.70 -4.99
C GLY A 97 -19.02 9.12 -4.45
N LYS A 98 -19.13 9.34 -3.14
CA LYS A 98 -19.11 10.65 -2.46
C LYS A 98 -17.68 11.07 -2.07
N VAL A 99 -16.85 11.36 -3.05
CA VAL A 99 -15.44 11.79 -2.83
C VAL A 99 -15.34 13.13 -2.08
N LYS A 100 -16.13 14.14 -2.45
CA LYS A 100 -16.06 15.48 -1.83
C LYS A 100 -16.43 15.45 -0.33
N PRO A 101 -17.52 14.79 0.09
CA PRO A 101 -17.80 14.56 1.51
C PRO A 101 -16.70 13.80 2.25
N ALA A 102 -16.09 12.79 1.63
CA ALA A 102 -14.99 12.03 2.23
C ALA A 102 -13.80 12.94 2.55
N VAL A 103 -13.37 13.77 1.60
CA VAL A 103 -12.26 14.73 1.81
C VAL A 103 -12.63 15.75 2.89
N ALA A 104 -13.86 16.26 2.90
CA ALA A 104 -14.31 17.22 3.90
C ALA A 104 -14.27 16.61 5.31
N MET A 105 -14.77 15.40 5.48
CA MET A 105 -14.78 14.68 6.75
C MET A 105 -13.37 14.39 7.26
N VAL A 106 -12.47 13.91 6.39
CA VAL A 106 -11.06 13.70 6.77
C VAL A 106 -10.46 14.98 7.32
N ARG A 107 -10.71 16.15 6.72
CA ARG A 107 -10.18 17.42 7.24
C ARG A 107 -10.80 17.90 8.55
N VAL A 108 -12.03 17.49 8.85
CA VAL A 108 -12.72 17.89 10.08
C VAL A 108 -12.25 17.00 11.23
N GLU A 109 -12.17 15.69 10.98
CA GLU A 109 -11.80 14.68 11.97
C GLU A 109 -10.29 14.54 12.14
N THR A 110 -9.51 14.88 11.11
CA THR A 110 -8.04 14.85 11.13
C THR A 110 -7.54 16.25 10.80
N ALA A 111 -6.50 16.71 11.51
CA ALA A 111 -5.89 18.03 11.28
C ALA A 111 -5.13 18.13 9.94
N LEU A 112 -5.46 17.27 8.96
CA LEU A 112 -4.87 17.23 7.64
C LEU A 112 -5.29 18.44 6.81
N VAL A 113 -4.32 18.98 6.08
CA VAL A 113 -4.56 20.03 5.09
C VAL A 113 -5.37 19.49 3.92
N ARG A 114 -6.05 20.37 3.17
CA ARG A 114 -6.95 19.98 2.07
C ARG A 114 -6.29 19.03 1.05
N GLN A 115 -5.04 19.32 0.67
CA GLN A 115 -4.34 18.49 -0.29
C GLN A 115 -4.01 17.10 0.29
N ALA A 116 -3.55 17.03 1.55
CA ALA A 116 -3.26 15.77 2.21
C ALA A 116 -4.52 14.91 2.41
N ALA A 117 -5.65 15.53 2.77
CA ALA A 117 -6.92 14.82 2.87
C ALA A 117 -7.38 14.25 1.51
N LYS A 118 -7.18 15.00 0.41
CA LYS A 118 -7.44 14.51 -0.94
C LYS A 118 -6.51 13.33 -1.28
N ASP A 119 -5.22 13.50 -1.07
CA ASP A 119 -4.22 12.46 -1.37
C ASP A 119 -4.50 11.18 -0.56
N TYR A 120 -4.96 11.30 0.68
CA TYR A 120 -5.41 10.18 1.50
C TYR A 120 -6.63 9.49 0.89
N VAL A 121 -7.70 10.24 0.56
CA VAL A 121 -8.91 9.69 -0.06
C VAL A 121 -8.59 9.02 -1.41
N ASP A 122 -7.72 9.61 -2.22
CA ASP A 122 -7.23 9.04 -3.47
C ASP A 122 -6.43 7.74 -3.22
N ALA A 123 -5.62 7.68 -2.15
CA ALA A 123 -4.89 6.48 -1.75
C ALA A 123 -5.81 5.35 -1.29
N VAL A 124 -6.85 5.67 -0.52
CA VAL A 124 -7.90 4.71 -0.11
C VAL A 124 -8.67 4.21 -1.33
N GLN A 125 -9.08 5.12 -2.24
CA GLN A 125 -9.79 4.77 -3.46
C GLN A 125 -8.98 3.85 -4.38
N LYS A 126 -7.66 4.04 -4.44
CA LYS A 126 -6.74 3.20 -5.23
C LYS A 126 -6.32 1.90 -4.53
N GLY A 127 -6.78 1.66 -3.30
CA GLY A 127 -6.49 0.43 -2.55
C GLY A 127 -5.08 0.36 -1.94
N PHE A 128 -4.37 1.49 -1.83
CA PHE A 128 -3.03 1.55 -1.22
C PHE A 128 -3.03 1.63 0.31
N VAL A 129 -4.21 1.84 0.91
CA VAL A 129 -4.41 1.75 2.35
C VAL A 129 -5.04 0.39 2.61
N ALA A 130 -4.40 -0.45 3.41
CA ALA A 130 -4.98 -1.70 3.87
C ALA A 130 -6.22 -1.38 4.72
N PRO A 131 -7.33 -2.13 4.58
CA PRO A 131 -8.49 -1.91 5.46
C PRO A 131 -8.02 -1.98 6.91
N PRO A 132 -8.54 -1.11 7.80
CA PRO A 132 -8.16 -1.19 9.19
C PRO A 132 -8.51 -2.60 9.66
N PRO A 133 -7.66 -3.26 10.48
CA PRO A 133 -8.12 -4.42 11.20
C PRO A 133 -9.37 -3.95 11.93
N VAL A 134 -10.52 -4.49 11.56
CA VAL A 134 -11.72 -4.26 12.34
C VAL A 134 -11.39 -4.89 13.69
N ASP A 135 -11.05 -4.05 14.66
CA ASP A 135 -11.15 -4.37 16.08
C ASP A 135 -12.65 -4.54 16.42
N GLY A 136 -13.34 -5.37 15.63
CA GLY A 136 -14.69 -5.79 15.88
C GLY A 136 -14.60 -6.69 17.10
N GLY A 137 -15.05 -6.16 18.23
CA GLY A 137 -15.29 -6.90 19.48
C GLY A 137 -16.28 -8.04 19.27
N GLY A 138 -15.82 -9.07 18.57
CA GLY A 138 -16.51 -10.28 18.17
C GLY A 138 -15.49 -11.40 18.03
N THR A 139 -15.98 -12.63 17.89
CA THR A 139 -15.12 -13.80 17.79
C THR A 139 -14.33 -13.79 16.47
N LEU A 140 -13.26 -14.57 16.36
CA LEU A 140 -12.53 -14.78 15.10
C LEU A 140 -13.48 -15.09 13.93
N ALA A 141 -14.54 -15.88 14.18
CA ALA A 141 -15.55 -16.23 13.20
C ALA A 141 -16.36 -15.02 12.73
N ASP A 142 -16.66 -14.06 13.62
CA ASP A 142 -17.40 -12.85 13.25
C ASP A 142 -16.55 -11.92 12.38
N ARG A 143 -15.25 -11.80 12.69
CA ARG A 143 -14.28 -11.09 11.85
C ARG A 143 -14.18 -11.73 10.46
N ALA A 144 -13.98 -13.05 10.40
CA ALA A 144 -13.88 -13.78 9.13
C ALA A 144 -15.18 -13.70 8.29
N ARG A 145 -16.36 -13.75 8.92
CA ARG A 145 -17.65 -13.53 8.23
C ARG A 145 -17.79 -12.13 7.67
N ALA A 146 -17.31 -11.10 8.37
CA ALA A 146 -17.37 -9.72 7.90
C ALA A 146 -16.58 -9.53 6.59
N PHE A 147 -15.35 -10.06 6.52
CA PHE A 147 -14.54 -10.05 5.32
C PHE A 147 -15.20 -10.83 4.16
N ARG A 148 -15.77 -12.00 4.45
CA ARG A 148 -16.53 -12.77 3.46
C ARG A 148 -17.77 -12.04 2.93
N ARG A 149 -18.53 -11.36 3.79
CA ARG A 149 -19.68 -10.53 3.36
C ARG A 149 -19.26 -9.36 2.46
N ALA A 150 -18.05 -8.85 2.66
CA ALA A 150 -17.45 -7.83 1.80
C ALA A 150 -16.86 -8.40 0.50
N GLY A 151 -16.86 -9.73 0.31
CA GLY A 151 -16.25 -10.40 -0.84
C GLY A 151 -14.72 -10.53 -0.77
N ASP A 152 -14.12 -10.16 0.36
CA ASP A 152 -12.67 -10.16 0.55
C ASP A 152 -12.23 -11.44 1.27
N TYR A 153 -12.12 -12.52 0.50
CA TYR A 153 -11.72 -13.84 1.03
C TYR A 153 -10.26 -13.88 1.47
N GLU A 154 -9.37 -13.13 0.82
CA GLU A 154 -7.94 -13.10 1.16
C GLU A 154 -7.72 -12.49 2.54
N SER A 155 -8.38 -11.37 2.84
CA SER A 155 -8.31 -10.75 4.17
C SER A 155 -8.93 -11.64 5.25
N ALA A 156 -10.00 -12.37 4.93
CA ALA A 156 -10.61 -13.34 5.85
C ALA A 156 -9.62 -14.46 6.22
N VAL A 157 -8.92 -15.02 5.22
CA VAL A 157 -7.92 -16.08 5.39
C VAL A 157 -6.71 -15.56 6.17
N ALA A 158 -6.25 -14.35 5.87
CA ALA A 158 -5.11 -13.74 6.55
C ALA A 158 -5.35 -13.58 8.06
N VAL A 159 -6.54 -13.12 8.46
CA VAL A 159 -6.91 -12.98 9.89
C VAL A 159 -6.95 -14.33 10.60
N VAL A 160 -7.48 -15.37 9.95
CA VAL A 160 -7.52 -16.72 10.53
C VAL A 160 -6.11 -17.27 10.71
N CYS A 161 -5.25 -17.19 9.69
CA CYS A 161 -3.85 -17.63 9.79
C CYS A 161 -3.09 -16.92 10.92
N ALA A 162 -3.28 -15.60 11.04
CA ALA A 162 -2.56 -14.79 12.02
C ALA A 162 -2.93 -15.13 13.47
N GLU A 163 -4.20 -15.47 13.73
CA GLU A 163 -4.68 -15.70 15.09
C GLU A 163 -4.62 -17.17 15.53
N THR A 164 -4.75 -18.13 14.60
CA THR A 164 -4.79 -19.56 14.95
C THR A 164 -3.48 -20.29 14.66
N GLY A 165 -2.60 -19.69 13.84
CA GLY A 165 -1.41 -20.35 13.31
C GLY A 165 -1.73 -21.42 12.26
N MET A 166 -2.97 -21.50 11.77
CA MET A 166 -3.37 -22.43 10.71
C MET A 166 -2.68 -22.12 9.38
N GLY A 167 -2.43 -23.17 8.59
CA GLY A 167 -1.95 -23.01 7.23
C GLY A 167 -2.99 -22.35 6.32
N ARG A 168 -2.55 -21.64 5.27
CA ARG A 168 -3.43 -20.89 4.36
C ARG A 168 -4.56 -21.73 3.78
N ASP A 169 -4.28 -22.97 3.37
CA ASP A 169 -5.30 -23.90 2.82
C ASP A 169 -6.34 -24.30 3.87
N GLU A 170 -5.92 -24.40 5.13
CA GLU A 170 -6.79 -24.75 6.25
C GLU A 170 -7.66 -23.57 6.67
N ALA A 171 -7.07 -22.36 6.71
CA ALA A 171 -7.78 -21.11 6.93
C ALA A 171 -8.79 -20.81 5.80
N MET A 172 -8.46 -21.12 4.54
CA MET A 172 -9.39 -21.01 3.41
C MET A 172 -10.63 -21.88 3.60
N ARG A 173 -10.44 -23.15 3.94
CA ARG A 173 -11.57 -24.06 4.24
C ARG A 173 -12.41 -23.58 5.41
N PHE A 174 -11.77 -23.03 6.45
CA PHE A 174 -12.47 -22.44 7.58
C PHE A 174 -13.36 -21.27 7.14
N VAL A 175 -12.84 -20.34 6.35
CA VAL A 175 -13.60 -19.19 5.82
C VAL A 175 -14.75 -19.63 4.90
N GLU A 176 -14.53 -20.66 4.06
CA GLU A 176 -15.57 -21.25 3.21
C GLU A 176 -16.68 -21.93 4.03
N ALA A 177 -16.36 -22.51 5.18
CA ALA A 177 -17.33 -23.14 6.07
C ALA A 177 -18.21 -22.13 6.84
N LEU A 178 -17.78 -20.87 6.98
CA LEU A 178 -18.54 -19.82 7.66
C LEU A 178 -19.74 -19.34 6.82
N ARG A 179 -20.92 -19.96 7.00
CA ARG A 179 -22.17 -19.52 6.40
C ARG A 179 -22.56 -18.09 6.78
#